data_AF-A0A2E8YZZ1-F1
#
_entry.id   AF-A0A2E8YZZ1-F1
#
_cell.length_a   1.000
_cell.length_b   1.000
_cell.length_c   1.000
_cell.angle_alpha   90.00
_cell.angle_beta   90.00
_cell.angle_gamma   90.00
#
_symmetry.space_group_name_H-M   'P 1'
#
loop_
_entity.id
_entity.type
_entity.pdbx_description
1 polymer ?
#
loop_
_entity_poly.entity_id
_entity_poly.type
_entity_poly.pdbx_seq_one_letter_code
_entity_poly.pdbx_strand_id
1 'polypeptide(L)'
;MSVVGGIVAVMAATTTTLVGHPVTDRVTGCRAAVADVRDAPLRTLGAQETRDALADLVALEAQLTELKGRLIVHGREVAIEAESGARTPGHWLAHATRQTRPVALAAQHLARSLESHPEVAAAMGRGQVLADQARAICEALDALDER
;
A
#
# COMPACT_ATOMS: atom_id res chain seq x y z
N MET A 1 44.14 9.11 -27.05
CA MET A 1 43.13 9.26 -28.12
C MET A 1 41.89 8.50 -27.69
N SER A 2 40.77 9.21 -27.63
CA SER A 2 39.52 8.84 -26.97
C SER A 2 38.69 7.85 -27.79
N VAL A 3 38.11 6.83 -27.15
CA VAL A 3 37.01 6.04 -27.73
C VAL A 3 35.79 6.29 -26.84
N VAL A 4 34.92 7.20 -27.28
CA VAL A 4 33.64 7.50 -26.64
C VAL A 4 32.62 6.51 -27.20
N GLY A 5 32.29 5.49 -26.39
CA GLY A 5 31.17 4.58 -26.65
C GLY A 5 29.87 5.23 -26.19
N GLY A 6 29.06 5.69 -27.16
CA GLY A 6 27.71 6.18 -26.89
C GLY A 6 26.76 5.02 -26.59
N ILE A 7 26.24 4.98 -25.37
CA ILE A 7 25.10 4.11 -25.02
C ILE A 7 23.84 4.81 -25.52
N VAL A 8 23.26 4.28 -26.61
CA VAL A 8 21.91 4.66 -27.05
C VAL A 8 20.92 3.99 -26.12
N ALA A 9 20.27 4.78 -25.27
CA ALA A 9 19.16 4.33 -24.45
C ALA A 9 17.96 3.97 -25.36
N VAL A 10 17.58 2.70 -25.38
CA VAL A 10 16.30 2.27 -25.93
C VAL A 10 15.22 2.68 -24.94
N MET A 11 14.54 3.80 -25.21
CA MET A 11 13.27 4.12 -24.57
C MET A 11 12.17 3.26 -25.18
N ALA A 12 11.75 2.23 -24.45
CA ALA A 12 10.55 1.48 -24.79
C ALA A 12 9.33 2.42 -24.63
N ALA A 13 8.66 2.69 -25.75
CA ALA A 13 7.40 3.41 -25.78
C ALA A 13 6.33 2.58 -25.08
N THR A 14 5.73 3.12 -24.03
CA THR A 14 4.57 2.50 -23.37
C THR A 14 3.36 2.65 -24.29
N THR A 15 2.93 1.56 -24.90
CA THR A 15 1.70 1.49 -25.66
C THR A 15 0.51 1.68 -24.72
N THR A 16 -0.09 2.88 -24.73
CA THR A 16 -1.37 3.13 -24.05
C THR A 16 -2.46 2.36 -24.77
N THR A 17 -2.76 1.17 -24.27
CA THR A 17 -4.05 0.52 -24.48
C THR A 17 -4.99 1.09 -23.42
N LEU A 18 -6.21 1.50 -23.78
CA LEU A 18 -7.24 1.97 -22.84
C LEU A 18 -7.72 0.80 -21.95
N VAL A 19 -6.86 0.45 -21.00
CA VAL A 19 -7.02 -0.54 -19.94
C VAL A 19 -6.90 0.26 -18.62
N GLY A 20 -7.54 -0.19 -17.54
CA GLY A 20 -7.66 0.57 -16.29
C GLY A 20 -6.34 1.08 -15.71
N HIS A 21 -6.41 2.02 -14.77
CA HIS A 21 -5.20 2.52 -14.11
C HIS A 21 -4.45 1.33 -13.45
N PRO A 22 -3.11 1.20 -13.60
CA PRO A 22 -2.39 0.01 -13.13
C PRO A 22 -2.65 -0.30 -11.64
N VAL A 23 -2.85 0.72 -10.81
CA VAL A 23 -3.21 0.52 -9.39
C VAL A 23 -4.59 -0.11 -9.22
N THR A 24 -5.60 0.33 -9.97
CA THR A 24 -6.96 -0.25 -9.87
C THR A 24 -6.98 -1.68 -10.39
N ASP A 25 -6.22 -1.96 -11.45
CA ASP A 25 -6.10 -3.30 -12.02
C ASP A 25 -5.44 -4.26 -11.02
N ARG A 26 -4.35 -3.83 -10.37
CA ARG A 26 -3.67 -4.65 -9.34
C ARG A 26 -4.52 -4.88 -8.11
N VAL A 27 -5.24 -3.86 -7.61
CA VAL A 27 -6.17 -4.04 -6.48
C VAL A 27 -7.28 -5.04 -6.84
N THR A 28 -7.81 -4.97 -8.07
CA THR A 28 -8.82 -5.91 -8.56
C THR A 28 -8.24 -7.33 -8.68
N GLY A 29 -7.05 -7.46 -9.25
CA GLY A 29 -6.34 -8.74 -9.37
C GLY A 29 -6.05 -9.40 -8.02
N CYS A 30 -5.58 -8.65 -7.02
CA CYS A 30 -5.37 -9.17 -5.66
C CYS A 30 -6.68 -9.70 -5.06
N ARG A 31 -7.79 -8.96 -5.23
CA ARG A 31 -9.10 -9.39 -4.72
C ARG A 31 -9.59 -10.66 -5.40
N ALA A 32 -9.39 -10.79 -6.71
CA ALA A 32 -9.72 -11.98 -7.47
C ALA A 32 -8.89 -13.18 -6.99
N ALA A 33 -7.56 -13.04 -6.89
CA ALA A 33 -6.67 -14.11 -6.44
C ALA A 33 -7.04 -14.65 -5.04
N VAL A 34 -7.41 -13.76 -4.10
CA VAL A 34 -7.88 -14.18 -2.76
C VAL A 34 -9.24 -14.89 -2.83
N ALA A 35 -10.14 -14.46 -3.73
CA ALA A 35 -11.42 -15.12 -3.93
C ALA A 35 -11.27 -16.52 -4.56
N ASP A 36 -10.33 -16.69 -5.49
CA ASP A 36 -10.08 -17.95 -6.20
C ASP A 36 -9.62 -19.07 -5.28
N VAL A 37 -8.92 -18.74 -4.20
CA VAL A 37 -8.43 -19.72 -3.21
C VAL A 37 -9.39 -19.94 -2.04
N ARG A 38 -10.53 -19.24 -2.00
CA ARG A 38 -11.48 -19.28 -0.86
C ARG A 38 -11.93 -20.68 -0.49
N ASP A 39 -12.21 -21.50 -1.51
CA ASP A 39 -12.73 -22.87 -1.34
C ASP A 39 -11.64 -23.93 -1.53
N ALA A 40 -10.36 -23.53 -1.60
CA ALA A 40 -9.25 -24.45 -1.75
C ALA A 40 -9.08 -25.31 -0.48
N PRO A 41 -8.94 -26.65 -0.61
CA PRO A 41 -8.88 -27.53 0.54
C PRO A 41 -7.52 -27.43 1.25
N LEU A 42 -7.51 -26.87 2.46
CA LEU A 42 -6.29 -26.72 3.29
C LEU A 42 -5.69 -28.04 3.77
N ARG A 43 -6.43 -29.16 3.73
CA ARG A 43 -5.96 -30.47 4.21
C ARG A 43 -4.71 -31.00 3.48
N THR A 44 -4.45 -30.50 2.27
CA THR A 44 -3.28 -30.88 1.47
C THR A 44 -2.08 -29.96 1.70
N LEU A 45 -2.26 -28.85 2.44
CA LEU A 45 -1.21 -27.89 2.72
C LEU A 45 -0.28 -28.44 3.80
N GLY A 46 0.99 -28.63 3.47
CA GLY A 46 1.99 -29.14 4.40
C GLY A 46 2.31 -28.14 5.52
N ALA A 47 2.93 -28.61 6.61
CA ALA A 47 3.30 -27.75 7.72
C ALA A 47 4.29 -26.63 7.32
N GLN A 48 5.25 -26.93 6.44
CA GLN A 48 6.21 -25.93 5.96
C GLN A 48 5.53 -24.90 5.05
N GLU A 49 4.76 -25.36 4.07
CA GLU A 49 3.99 -24.49 3.17
C GLU A 49 3.03 -23.58 3.95
N THR A 50 2.42 -24.09 5.01
CA THR A 50 1.55 -23.29 5.89
C THR A 50 2.32 -22.17 6.60
N ARG A 51 3.54 -22.45 7.10
CA ARG A 51 4.37 -21.43 7.77
C ARG A 51 4.79 -20.33 6.81
N ASP A 52 5.24 -20.73 5.63
CA ASP A 52 5.70 -19.80 4.60
C ASP A 52 4.52 -18.94 4.10
N ALA A 53 3.37 -19.57 3.83
CA ALA A 53 2.15 -18.86 3.43
C ALA A 53 1.66 -17.85 4.50
N LEU A 54 1.77 -18.18 5.79
CA LEU A 54 1.41 -17.24 6.86
C LEU A 54 2.37 -16.05 6.91
N ALA A 55 3.68 -16.28 6.76
CA ALA A 55 4.67 -15.20 6.73
C ALA A 55 4.45 -14.29 5.51
N ASP A 56 4.23 -14.88 4.34
CA ASP A 56 3.95 -14.15 3.10
C ASP A 56 2.63 -13.37 3.16
N LEU A 57 1.59 -13.92 3.81
CA LEU A 57 0.32 -13.24 4.00
C LEU A 57 0.48 -11.99 4.87
N VAL A 58 1.26 -12.08 5.96
CA VAL A 58 1.56 -10.93 6.83
C VAL A 58 2.36 -9.86 6.07
N ALA A 59 3.33 -10.26 5.26
CA ALA A 59 4.08 -9.34 4.40
C ALA A 59 3.16 -8.66 3.37
N LEU A 60 2.23 -9.41 2.76
CA LEU A 60 1.24 -8.89 1.83
C LEU A 60 0.28 -7.90 2.51
N GLU A 61 -0.17 -8.16 3.74
CA GLU A 61 -1.00 -7.23 4.52
C GLU A 61 -0.29 -5.90 4.77
N ALA A 62 1.01 -5.93 5.05
CA ALA A 62 1.82 -4.72 5.20
C ALA A 62 1.90 -3.92 3.88
N GLN A 63 2.15 -4.60 2.75
CA GLN A 63 2.17 -3.98 1.42
C GLN A 63 0.81 -3.39 1.04
N LEU A 64 -0.30 -4.09 1.31
CA LEU A 64 -1.65 -3.59 1.07
C LEU A 64 -1.97 -2.39 1.97
N THR A 65 -1.46 -2.39 3.20
CA THR A 65 -1.63 -1.25 4.12
C THR A 65 -0.86 -0.01 3.63
N GLU A 66 0.36 -0.20 3.15
CA GLU A 66 1.15 0.85 2.49
C GLU A 66 0.42 1.43 1.28
N LEU A 67 -0.04 0.56 0.36
CA LEU A 67 -0.75 0.98 -0.85
C LEU A 67 -2.03 1.75 -0.50
N LYS A 68 -2.79 1.27 0.50
CA LYS A 68 -3.95 1.99 1.03
C LYS A 68 -3.56 3.37 1.55
N GLY A 69 -2.42 3.49 2.24
CA GLY A 69 -1.88 4.77 2.71
C GLY A 69 -1.65 5.75 1.56
N ARG A 70 -0.92 5.33 0.51
CA ARG A 70 -0.71 6.14 -0.69
C ARG A 70 -2.02 6.55 -1.36
N LEU A 71 -3.00 5.66 -1.44
CA LEU A 71 -4.32 5.97 -1.99
C LEU A 71 -5.10 6.98 -1.14
N ILE A 72 -4.97 6.93 0.18
CA ILE A 72 -5.57 7.94 1.08
C ILE A 72 -4.94 9.31 0.86
N VAL A 73 -3.60 9.35 0.75
CA VAL A 73 -2.85 10.58 0.48
C VAL A 73 -3.24 11.16 -0.87
N HIS A 74 -3.21 10.35 -1.93
CA HIS A 74 -3.65 10.79 -3.26
C HIS A 74 -5.13 11.21 -3.26
N GLY A 75 -5.96 10.51 -2.50
CA GLY A 75 -7.36 10.85 -2.30
C GLY A 75 -7.59 12.26 -1.74
N ARG A 76 -6.67 12.76 -0.90
CA ARG A 76 -6.63 14.14 -0.43
C ARG A 76 -6.36 15.12 -1.58
N GLU A 77 -5.42 14.78 -2.45
CA GLU A 77 -5.00 15.63 -3.58
C GLU A 77 -6.12 15.79 -4.62
N VAL A 78 -6.88 14.73 -4.87
CA VAL A 78 -8.00 14.73 -5.83
C VAL A 78 -9.37 14.94 -5.17
N ALA A 79 -9.40 15.24 -3.87
CA ALA A 79 -10.60 15.54 -3.08
C ALA A 79 -11.73 14.50 -3.22
N ILE A 80 -11.43 13.21 -2.99
CA ILE A 80 -12.41 12.10 -3.12
C ILE A 80 -13.66 12.26 -2.24
N GLU A 81 -13.59 13.08 -1.20
CA GLU A 81 -14.69 13.39 -0.30
C GLU A 81 -15.70 14.39 -0.88
N ALA A 82 -15.35 15.14 -1.92
CA ALA A 82 -16.06 16.36 -2.36
C ALA A 82 -17.57 16.17 -2.57
N GLU A 83 -17.98 15.00 -3.09
CA GLU A 83 -19.38 14.71 -3.42
C GLU A 83 -20.15 14.01 -2.27
N SER A 84 -19.46 13.63 -1.20
CA SER A 84 -20.00 12.76 -0.13
C SER A 84 -20.39 13.49 1.15
N GLY A 85 -20.07 14.79 1.26
CA GLY A 85 -20.23 15.56 2.50
C GLY A 85 -19.25 15.17 3.62
N ALA A 86 -18.31 14.26 3.36
CA ALA A 86 -17.23 13.94 4.29
C ALA A 86 -16.22 15.10 4.36
N ARG A 87 -15.62 15.30 5.54
CA ARG A 87 -14.67 16.41 5.79
C ARG A 87 -13.24 16.12 5.37
N THR A 88 -12.90 14.84 5.23
CA THR A 88 -11.55 14.35 4.93
C THR A 88 -11.65 13.02 4.19
N PRO A 89 -10.61 12.60 3.45
CA PRO A 89 -10.52 11.26 2.87
C PRO A 89 -10.76 10.13 3.89
N GLY A 90 -10.29 10.26 5.12
CA GLY A 90 -10.50 9.30 6.19
C GLY A 90 -11.96 9.26 6.67
N HIS A 91 -12.65 10.40 6.72
CA HIS A 91 -14.10 10.43 6.97
C HIS A 91 -14.88 9.76 5.84
N TRP A 92 -14.50 10.03 4.58
CA TRP A 92 -15.08 9.37 3.41
C TRP A 92 -14.86 7.86 3.47
N LEU A 93 -13.63 7.43 3.76
CA LEU A 93 -13.25 6.02 3.85
C LEU A 93 -14.03 5.29 4.95
N ALA A 94 -14.20 5.91 6.12
CA ALA A 94 -15.02 5.37 7.21
C ALA A 94 -16.45 5.05 6.73
N HIS A 95 -17.07 6.02 6.06
CA HIS A 95 -18.43 5.90 5.55
C HIS A 95 -18.51 4.87 4.41
N ALA A 96 -17.66 5.00 3.39
CA ALA A 96 -17.69 4.19 2.18
C ALA A 96 -17.45 2.70 2.45
N THR A 97 -16.61 2.36 3.44
CA THR A 97 -16.29 0.96 3.77
C THR A 97 -16.98 0.45 5.04
N ARG A 98 -17.89 1.23 5.63
CA ARG A 98 -18.59 0.90 6.89
C ARG A 98 -17.66 0.53 8.05
N GLN A 99 -16.48 1.15 8.12
CA GLN A 99 -15.56 0.98 9.26
C GLN A 99 -15.76 2.11 10.28
N THR A 100 -15.35 1.89 11.53
CA THR A 100 -15.45 2.94 12.55
C THR A 100 -14.50 4.09 12.21
N ARG A 101 -14.87 5.31 12.62
CA ARG A 101 -14.04 6.51 12.39
C ARG A 101 -12.63 6.38 12.96
N PRO A 102 -12.41 5.85 14.19
CA PRO A 102 -11.06 5.68 14.72
C PRO A 102 -10.16 4.83 13.81
N VAL A 103 -10.67 3.75 13.21
CA VAL A 103 -9.88 2.88 12.32
C VAL A 103 -9.48 3.61 11.03
N ALA A 104 -10.44 4.28 10.37
CA ALA A 104 -10.15 5.01 9.13
C ALA A 104 -9.21 6.21 9.37
N LEU A 105 -9.40 6.92 10.48
CA LEU A 105 -8.52 8.02 10.85
C LEU A 105 -7.13 7.53 11.21
N ALA A 106 -6.98 6.43 11.96
CA ALA A 106 -5.68 5.84 12.25
C ALA A 106 -4.92 5.45 10.97
N ALA A 107 -5.62 4.94 9.95
CA ALA A 107 -5.03 4.69 8.63
C ALA A 107 -4.58 5.99 7.94
N GLN A 108 -5.39 7.05 7.98
CA GLN A 108 -5.00 8.37 7.44
C GLN A 108 -3.82 8.99 8.20
N HIS A 109 -3.76 8.83 9.53
CA HIS A 109 -2.64 9.31 10.34
C HIS A 109 -1.35 8.59 9.98
N LEU A 110 -1.36 7.25 9.94
CA LEU A 110 -0.20 6.47 9.49
C LEU A 110 0.23 6.87 8.07
N ALA A 111 -0.73 7.05 7.15
CA ALA A 111 -0.42 7.47 5.78
C ALA A 111 0.35 8.79 5.72
N ARG A 112 -0.02 9.78 6.56
CA ARG A 112 0.70 11.07 6.66
C ARG A 112 2.08 10.94 7.29
N SER A 113 2.24 10.11 8.34
CA SER A 113 3.55 9.84 8.91
C SER A 113 4.49 9.21 7.87
N LEU A 114 3.97 8.31 7.04
CA LEU A 114 4.73 7.69 5.96
C LEU A 114 5.11 8.67 4.82
N GLU A 115 4.34 9.74 4.59
CA GLU A 115 4.75 10.82 3.67
C GLU A 115 6.05 11.50 4.15
N SER A 116 6.27 11.55 5.48
CA SER A 116 7.44 12.19 6.10
C SER A 116 8.64 11.24 6.23
N HIS A 117 8.39 9.92 6.29
CA HIS A 117 9.40 8.87 6.50
C HIS A 117 9.43 7.86 5.33
N PRO A 118 9.96 8.25 4.15
CA PRO A 118 9.87 7.47 2.92
C PRO A 118 10.60 6.11 2.99
N GLU A 119 11.65 5.98 3.81
CA GLU A 119 12.33 4.70 4.05
C GLU A 119 11.44 3.69 4.78
N VAL A 120 10.62 4.16 5.75
CA VAL A 120 9.63 3.32 6.44
C VAL A 120 8.53 2.89 5.47
N ALA A 121 8.04 3.84 4.65
CA ALA A 121 7.06 3.54 3.60
C ALA A 121 7.59 2.48 2.61
N ALA A 122 8.83 2.63 2.15
CA ALA A 122 9.46 1.68 1.25
C ALA A 122 9.65 0.29 1.89
N ALA A 123 9.96 0.22 3.19
CA ALA A 123 10.07 -1.04 3.91
C ALA A 123 8.71 -1.74 4.06
N MET A 124 7.63 -0.99 4.35
CA MET A 124 6.26 -1.52 4.32
C MET A 124 5.88 -2.00 2.91
N GLY A 125 6.23 -1.23 1.87
CA GLY A 125 5.97 -1.57 0.47
C GLY A 125 6.73 -2.81 -0.02
N ARG A 126 7.76 -3.25 0.72
CA ARG A 126 8.45 -4.54 0.52
C ARG A 126 7.96 -5.64 1.46
N GLY A 127 7.02 -5.36 2.36
CA GLY A 127 6.51 -6.31 3.36
C GLY A 127 7.48 -6.58 4.53
N GLN A 128 8.48 -5.72 4.73
CA GLN A 128 9.53 -5.90 5.74
C GLN A 128 9.18 -5.27 7.09
N VAL A 129 8.24 -4.31 7.10
CA VAL A 129 7.80 -3.59 8.29
C VAL A 129 6.27 -3.64 8.35
N LEU A 130 5.72 -4.03 9.50
CA LEU A 130 4.27 -4.09 9.72
C LEU A 130 3.71 -2.73 10.10
N ALA A 131 2.40 -2.51 9.94
CA ALA A 131 1.77 -1.22 10.21
C ALA A 131 1.98 -0.71 11.65
N ASP A 132 1.97 -1.61 12.63
CA ASP A 132 2.18 -1.26 14.04
C ASP A 132 3.65 -0.89 14.31
N GLN A 133 4.58 -1.61 13.68
CA GLN A 133 6.01 -1.30 13.73
C GLN A 133 6.29 0.04 13.05
N ALA A 134 5.69 0.30 11.89
CA ALA A 134 5.83 1.56 11.17
C ALA A 134 5.36 2.74 12.02
N ARG A 135 4.22 2.63 12.73
CA ARG A 135 3.78 3.68 13.66
C ARG A 135 4.81 3.95 14.75
N ALA A 136 5.30 2.89 15.40
CA ALA A 136 6.30 3.03 16.46
C ALA A 136 7.62 3.63 15.95
N ILE A 137 8.06 3.24 14.75
CA ILE A 137 9.28 3.78 14.13
C ILE A 137 9.09 5.26 13.79
N CYS A 138 8.00 5.63 13.11
CA CYS A 138 7.74 7.02 12.77
C CYS A 138 7.62 7.90 14.02
N GLU A 139 6.91 7.44 15.06
CA GLU A 139 6.81 8.16 16.34
C GLU A 139 8.18 8.37 16.99
N ALA A 140 9.04 7.34 16.95
CA ALA A 140 10.40 7.46 17.46
C ALA A 140 11.27 8.43 16.64
N LEU A 141 11.11 8.44 15.31
CA LEU A 141 11.83 9.37 14.43
C LEU A 141 11.37 10.81 14.62
N ASP A 142 10.05 11.06 14.67
CA ASP A 142 9.47 12.37 14.94
C ASP A 142 9.99 12.95 16.27
N ALA A 143 10.06 12.12 17.32
CA ALA A 143 10.58 12.53 18.63
C ALA A 143 12.10 12.81 18.65
N LEU A 144 12.85 12.29 17.67
CA LEU A 144 14.28 12.62 17.51
C LEU A 144 14.47 13.96 16.79
N ASP A 145 13.62 14.28 15.81
CA ASP A 145 13.68 15.52 15.05
C ASP A 145 13.25 16.76 15.87
N GLU A 146 12.45 16.56 16.93
CA GLU A 146 12.02 17.63 17.85
C GLU A 146 13.09 18.05 18.87
N ARG A 147 14.26 17.39 18.90
CA ARG A 147 15.34 17.60 19.90
C ARG A 147 16.53 18.37 19.36
#